data_AF-A0A1E3L079-F1
#
_entry.id   AF-A0A1E3L079-F1
#
_cell.length_a   1.000
_cell.length_b   1.000
_cell.length_c   1.000
_cell.angle_alpha   90.00
_cell.angle_beta   90.00
_cell.angle_gamma   90.00
#
_symmetry.space_group_name_H-M   'P 1'
#
loop_
_entity.id
_entity.type
_entity.pdbx_description
1 polymer ?
#
loop_
_entity_poly.entity_id
_entity_poly.type
_entity_poly.pdbx_seq_one_letter_code
_entity_poly.pdbx_strand_id
1 'polypeptide(L)'
;MFSIKSLPAHYGDCILIRYGEQDKKNNILIDGGITRTYIATLKKEIQNIIDRGEFIDLLIVTHIHDDHLRGILKFFSDSSMDKSLIKKVWFNSNKILAKYIQDLGIEEINLYDEASKKMSYSNSITFENKLEELGIANTEIVYFNKSYNKINFEGAMITVLTPNIVSLQTLNIAFEKEASLKTSAELHDFNIEINEVNVVDDLEGFIEDDAPFNISSISCILEYNEKTILLLADSTPKDVILGIKSLGYSIDNPLKVDFVKISHHGSKANTNIELLKHIKCSKYIISTNGSKRGAPSKEMLSKIILTQENVELIFNYDIYNEIFTQEEMQKYNFTCLYTIDEMEV
;
A
#
# COMPACT_ATOMS: atom_id res chain seq x y z
N MET A 1 3.83 -7.66 21.65
CA MET A 1 3.47 -6.32 21.14
C MET A 1 3.28 -6.45 19.65
N PHE A 2 2.25 -5.81 19.10
CA PHE A 2 2.04 -5.69 17.66
C PHE A 2 1.38 -4.35 17.39
N SER A 3 2.04 -3.53 16.59
CA SER A 3 1.64 -2.14 16.39
C SER A 3 1.85 -1.69 14.97
N ILE A 4 1.07 -0.69 14.57
CA ILE A 4 1.12 0.00 13.30
C ILE A 4 1.24 1.51 13.52
N LYS A 5 2.12 2.14 12.74
CA LYS A 5 2.32 3.59 12.73
C LYS A 5 2.29 4.09 11.30
N SER A 6 1.28 4.90 10.97
CA SER A 6 1.18 5.59 9.69
C SER A 6 1.89 6.94 9.78
N LEU A 7 3.04 7.07 9.12
CA LEU A 7 3.81 8.31 9.14
C LEU A 7 3.21 9.34 8.18
N PRO A 8 3.22 10.64 8.54
CA PRO A 8 2.86 11.71 7.62
C PRO A 8 3.68 11.67 6.34
N ALA A 9 3.06 11.24 5.24
CA ALA A 9 3.73 10.96 3.96
C ALA A 9 3.23 11.82 2.78
N HIS A 10 2.61 12.96 3.07
CA HIS A 10 1.94 13.86 2.14
C HIS A 10 0.78 13.18 1.43
N TYR A 11 0.93 12.89 0.13
CA TYR A 11 -0.06 12.19 -0.69
C TYR A 11 0.38 10.76 -1.01
N GLY A 12 1.25 10.20 -0.18
CA GLY A 12 1.83 8.87 -0.32
C GLY A 12 1.68 8.03 0.93
N ASP A 13 2.29 6.85 0.92
CA ASP A 13 2.32 5.93 2.05
C ASP A 13 3.70 5.81 2.68
N CYS A 14 3.72 5.71 4.00
CA CYS A 14 4.90 5.33 4.76
C CYS A 14 4.43 4.74 6.09
N ILE A 15 4.49 3.42 6.22
CA ILE A 15 3.91 2.69 7.35
C ILE A 15 5.02 1.89 8.02
N LEU A 16 5.11 2.00 9.34
CA LEU A 16 5.99 1.18 10.16
C LEU A 16 5.13 0.21 10.96
N ILE A 17 5.42 -1.07 10.79
CA ILE A 17 4.89 -2.12 11.66
C ILE A 17 5.99 -2.56 12.61
N ARG A 18 5.65 -2.72 13.88
CA ARG A 18 6.56 -3.25 14.89
C ARG A 18 5.88 -4.38 15.66
N TYR A 19 6.58 -5.49 15.84
CA TYR A 19 6.05 -6.67 16.54
C TYR A 19 7.13 -7.41 17.31
N GLY A 20 6.73 -8.40 18.11
CA GLY A 20 7.64 -9.23 18.90
C GLY A 20 7.48 -9.08 20.41
N GLU A 21 8.33 -9.79 21.13
CA GLU A 21 8.40 -9.85 22.60
C GLU A 21 9.25 -8.72 23.18
N GLN A 22 9.27 -8.53 24.51
CA GLN A 22 9.90 -7.34 25.12
C GLN A 22 11.38 -7.16 24.73
N ASP A 23 12.14 -8.26 24.66
CA ASP A 23 13.60 -8.21 24.45
C ASP A 23 14.03 -8.28 22.98
N LYS A 24 13.08 -8.57 22.07
CA LYS A 24 13.35 -8.66 20.63
C LYS A 24 12.15 -8.14 19.85
N LYS A 25 12.34 -7.01 19.18
CA LYS A 25 11.37 -6.44 18.26
C LYS A 25 11.83 -6.59 16.83
N ASN A 26 10.86 -6.85 15.98
CA ASN A 26 11.00 -6.91 14.54
C ASN A 26 10.25 -5.74 13.93
N ASN A 27 10.75 -5.23 12.81
CA ASN A 27 10.16 -4.09 12.11
C ASN A 27 9.93 -4.42 10.64
N ILE A 28 8.76 -4.05 10.13
CA ILE A 28 8.47 -4.04 8.70
C ILE A 28 8.22 -2.59 8.30
N LEU A 29 8.99 -2.09 7.33
CA LEU A 29 8.78 -0.78 6.72
C LEU A 29 8.03 -0.98 5.40
N ILE A 30 6.93 -0.28 5.20
CA ILE A 30 6.13 -0.33 3.98
C ILE A 30 6.12 1.06 3.37
N ASP A 31 6.70 1.15 2.17
CA ASP A 31 6.92 2.39 1.43
C ASP A 31 7.69 3.46 2.24
N GLY A 32 7.99 4.60 1.60
CA GLY A 32 8.75 5.67 2.21
C GLY A 32 8.16 7.07 2.00
N GLY A 33 7.02 7.18 1.34
CA GLY A 33 6.45 8.45 0.95
C GLY A 33 7.27 9.16 -0.14
N ILE A 34 7.02 10.45 -0.29
CA ILE A 34 7.90 11.33 -1.09
C ILE A 34 9.22 11.62 -0.38
N THR A 35 10.18 12.24 -1.08
CA THR A 35 11.47 12.66 -0.49
C THR A 35 11.33 13.49 0.80
N ARG A 36 10.30 14.34 0.89
CA ARG A 36 10.04 15.17 2.07
C ARG A 36 9.63 14.34 3.30
N THR A 37 8.97 13.21 3.09
CA THR A 37 8.63 12.25 4.16
C THR A 37 9.87 11.74 4.87
N TYR A 38 10.91 11.35 4.11
CA TYR A 38 12.21 10.97 4.69
C TYR A 38 12.79 12.06 5.57
N ILE A 39 12.84 13.29 5.06
CA ILE A 39 13.45 14.42 5.78
C ILE A 39 12.66 14.77 7.05
N ALA A 40 11.33 14.71 6.99
CA ALA A 40 10.46 15.17 8.06
C ALA A 40 10.26 14.14 9.18
N THR A 41 10.08 12.86 8.83
CA THR A 41 9.59 11.85 9.78
C THR A 41 10.36 10.53 9.69
N LEU A 42 10.48 9.94 8.49
CA LEU A 42 11.01 8.59 8.33
C LEU A 42 12.49 8.46 8.75
N LYS A 43 13.35 9.48 8.50
CA LYS A 43 14.76 9.43 8.96
C LYS A 43 14.86 9.24 10.47
N LYS A 44 14.02 9.94 11.23
CA LYS A 44 13.98 9.84 12.69
C LYS A 44 13.55 8.45 13.14
N GLU A 45 12.54 7.86 12.50
CA GLU A 45 12.09 6.52 12.85
C GLU A 45 13.13 5.44 12.54
N ILE A 46 13.81 5.54 11.40
CA ILE A 46 14.92 4.64 11.08
C ILE A 46 16.06 4.80 12.08
N GLN A 47 16.40 6.04 12.48
CA GLN A 47 17.40 6.28 13.52
C GLN A 47 16.97 5.65 14.86
N ASN A 48 15.70 5.76 15.24
CA ASN A 48 15.19 5.14 16.45
C ASN A 48 15.30 3.60 16.41
N ILE A 49 15.11 2.97 15.24
CA ILE A 49 15.31 1.53 15.05
C ILE A 49 16.78 1.17 15.27
N ILE A 50 17.71 1.94 14.67
CA ILE A 50 19.16 1.75 14.83
C ILE A 50 19.58 1.92 16.30
N ASP A 51 19.10 2.96 16.97
CA ASP A 51 19.45 3.28 18.35
C ASP A 51 18.99 2.19 19.33
N ARG A 52 17.93 1.44 18.99
CA ARG A 52 17.47 0.28 19.74
C ARG A 52 18.22 -1.02 19.40
N GLY A 53 19.14 -1.00 18.44
CA GLY A 53 19.80 -2.19 17.92
C GLY A 53 18.85 -3.14 17.18
N GLU A 54 17.73 -2.61 16.68
CA GLU A 54 16.74 -3.35 15.92
C GLU A 54 17.05 -3.30 14.41
N PHE A 55 16.38 -4.15 13.64
CA PHE A 55 16.51 -4.21 12.18
C PHE A 55 15.18 -3.85 11.51
N ILE A 56 15.25 -3.47 10.23
CA ILE A 56 14.13 -3.55 9.31
C ILE A 56 14.21 -4.94 8.68
N ASP A 57 13.45 -5.89 9.24
CA ASP A 57 13.47 -7.28 8.79
C ASP A 57 12.93 -7.43 7.37
N LEU A 58 11.96 -6.59 7.03
CA LEU A 58 11.41 -6.52 5.68
C LEU A 58 11.09 -5.06 5.31
N LEU A 59 11.61 -4.64 4.17
CA LEU A 59 11.16 -3.44 3.47
C LEU A 59 10.24 -3.87 2.32
N ILE A 60 8.97 -3.47 2.36
CA ILE A 60 8.02 -3.67 1.27
C ILE A 60 7.92 -2.35 0.51
N VAL A 61 8.27 -2.36 -0.77
CA VAL A 61 7.94 -1.28 -1.71
C VAL A 61 6.77 -1.77 -2.54
N THR A 62 5.59 -1.23 -2.28
CA THR A 62 4.32 -1.77 -2.78
C THR A 62 4.24 -1.68 -4.30
N HIS A 63 4.70 -0.57 -4.88
CA HIS A 63 4.81 -0.31 -6.32
C HIS A 63 5.76 0.88 -6.59
N ILE A 64 5.95 1.23 -7.85
CA ILE A 64 7.02 2.15 -8.28
C ILE A 64 6.72 3.65 -8.16
N HIS A 65 5.49 4.04 -7.79
CA HIS A 65 5.13 5.45 -7.84
C HIS A 65 5.96 6.31 -6.87
N ASP A 66 6.15 7.57 -7.27
CA ASP A 66 7.05 8.51 -6.62
C ASP A 66 6.65 8.82 -5.16
N ASP A 67 5.37 8.79 -4.87
CA ASP A 67 4.76 8.97 -3.55
C ASP A 67 4.92 7.75 -2.64
N HIS A 68 5.49 6.66 -3.12
CA HIS A 68 5.81 5.47 -2.32
C HIS A 68 7.33 5.26 -2.24
N LEU A 69 8.04 5.45 -3.34
CA LEU A 69 9.45 5.07 -3.46
C LEU A 69 10.46 6.19 -3.13
N ARG A 70 10.13 7.48 -3.32
CA ARG A 70 11.16 8.54 -3.26
C ARG A 70 11.75 8.78 -1.89
N GLY A 71 11.00 8.54 -0.82
CA GLY A 71 11.52 8.59 0.54
C GLY A 71 12.55 7.48 0.80
N ILE A 72 12.29 6.27 0.29
CA ILE A 72 13.23 5.15 0.33
C ILE A 72 14.50 5.49 -0.46
N LEU A 73 14.37 6.01 -1.68
CA LEU A 73 15.53 6.44 -2.47
C LEU A 73 16.38 7.48 -1.75
N LYS A 74 15.72 8.41 -1.05
CA LYS A 74 16.41 9.42 -0.25
C LYS A 74 17.15 8.78 0.93
N PHE A 75 16.52 7.85 1.66
CA PHE A 75 17.18 7.05 2.69
C PHE A 75 18.42 6.32 2.15
N PHE A 76 18.28 5.61 1.03
CA PHE A 76 19.38 4.89 0.39
C PHE A 76 20.49 5.81 -0.14
N SER A 77 20.21 7.09 -0.42
CA SER A 77 21.23 8.08 -0.82
C SER A 77 21.96 8.74 0.36
N ASP A 78 21.42 8.64 1.58
CA ASP A 78 21.92 9.37 2.74
C ASP A 78 23.07 8.60 3.40
N SER A 79 24.31 8.91 3.06
CA SER A 79 25.50 8.21 3.57
C SER A 79 25.64 8.21 5.10
N SER A 80 24.89 9.04 5.84
CA SER A 80 24.88 9.04 7.31
C SER A 80 24.11 7.87 7.93
N MET A 81 23.27 7.18 7.15
CA MET A 81 22.47 6.06 7.66
C MET A 81 23.07 4.71 7.24
N ASP A 82 23.04 3.74 8.15
CA ASP A 82 23.41 2.35 7.84
C ASP A 82 22.30 1.66 7.05
N LYS A 83 22.64 1.00 5.93
CA LYS A 83 21.68 0.24 5.11
C LYS A 83 21.68 -1.24 5.44
N SER A 84 22.70 -1.72 6.18
CA SER A 84 22.78 -3.09 6.66
C SER A 84 21.67 -3.43 7.65
N LEU A 85 20.94 -2.44 8.16
CA LEU A 85 19.75 -2.67 8.98
C LEU A 85 18.62 -3.37 8.20
N ILE A 86 18.60 -3.28 6.87
CA ILE A 86 17.58 -3.94 6.03
C ILE A 86 18.02 -5.38 5.75
N LYS A 87 17.21 -6.35 6.19
CA LYS A 87 17.50 -7.77 5.96
C LYS A 87 16.96 -8.29 4.64
N LYS A 88 15.70 -7.97 4.31
CA LYS A 88 15.04 -8.41 3.07
C LYS A 88 14.23 -7.27 2.46
N VAL A 89 14.13 -7.27 1.13
CA VAL A 89 13.28 -6.35 0.38
C VAL A 89 12.29 -7.14 -0.44
N TRP A 90 11.05 -6.64 -0.47
CA TRP A 90 10.02 -7.00 -1.43
C TRP A 90 9.78 -5.83 -2.36
N PHE A 91 10.20 -5.98 -3.62
CA PHE A 91 9.99 -4.99 -4.65
C PHE A 91 9.93 -5.66 -6.01
N ASN A 92 8.76 -5.62 -6.66
CA ASN A 92 8.54 -6.13 -8.01
C ASN A 92 9.13 -5.18 -9.06
N SER A 93 10.45 -5.16 -9.12
CA SER A 93 11.21 -4.37 -10.09
C SER A 93 11.13 -4.95 -11.50
N ASN A 94 11.49 -4.13 -12.49
CA ASN A 94 11.49 -4.55 -13.89
C ASN A 94 12.42 -5.75 -14.14
N LYS A 95 13.64 -5.77 -13.57
CA LYS A 95 14.59 -6.87 -13.81
C LYS A 95 14.12 -8.20 -13.20
N ILE A 96 13.56 -8.17 -11.99
CA ILE A 96 13.02 -9.37 -11.33
C ILE A 96 11.81 -9.88 -12.10
N LEU A 97 10.92 -8.98 -12.53
CA LEU A 97 9.75 -9.33 -13.32
C LEU A 97 10.15 -9.93 -14.68
N ALA A 98 11.07 -9.29 -15.39
CA ALA A 98 11.59 -9.78 -16.67
C ALA A 98 12.20 -11.18 -16.54
N LYS A 99 13.06 -11.38 -15.51
CA LYS A 99 13.64 -12.70 -15.22
C LYS A 99 12.57 -13.74 -14.94
N TYR A 100 11.57 -13.40 -14.12
CA TYR A 100 10.49 -14.32 -13.78
C TYR A 100 9.65 -14.72 -15.00
N ILE A 101 9.31 -13.77 -15.88
CA ILE A 101 8.57 -14.03 -17.11
C ILE A 101 9.40 -14.92 -18.07
N GLN A 102 10.70 -14.66 -18.17
CA GLN A 102 11.62 -15.50 -18.93
C GLN A 102 11.67 -16.93 -18.40
N ASP A 103 11.76 -17.11 -17.07
CA ASP A 103 11.76 -18.43 -16.42
C ASP A 103 10.44 -19.20 -16.64
N LEU A 104 9.33 -18.51 -16.88
CA LEU A 104 8.03 -19.12 -17.23
C LEU A 104 7.92 -19.55 -18.71
N GLY A 105 8.89 -19.20 -19.56
CA GLY A 105 8.87 -19.52 -20.99
C GLY A 105 7.78 -18.79 -21.78
N ILE A 106 7.29 -17.65 -21.26
CA ILE A 106 6.37 -16.75 -21.98
C ILE A 106 7.24 -15.92 -22.94
N GLU A 107 6.95 -15.96 -24.25
CA GLU A 107 7.74 -15.27 -25.28
C GLU A 107 7.97 -13.79 -24.93
N GLU A 108 9.24 -13.36 -25.03
CA GLU A 108 9.68 -11.98 -24.83
C GLU A 108 8.85 -11.01 -25.68
N ILE A 109 8.28 -10.00 -25.04
CA ILE A 109 8.05 -8.73 -25.72
C ILE A 109 9.31 -7.88 -25.43
N ASN A 110 9.97 -7.46 -26.50
CA ASN A 110 11.34 -6.92 -26.51
C ASN A 110 11.68 -5.93 -25.38
N LEU A 111 12.76 -6.23 -24.65
CA LEU A 111 13.37 -5.37 -23.64
C LEU A 111 14.40 -4.39 -24.24
N TYR A 112 14.04 -3.35 -25.00
CA TYR A 112 14.99 -2.26 -25.33
C TYR A 112 14.30 -0.93 -25.74
N ASP A 113 14.62 0.19 -25.07
CA ASP A 113 15.47 1.32 -25.53
C ASP A 113 15.52 2.44 -24.45
N GLU A 114 16.62 3.21 -24.38
CA GLU A 114 17.01 4.04 -23.23
C GLU A 114 16.50 5.50 -23.23
N ALA A 115 15.53 5.86 -24.06
CA ALA A 115 15.18 7.25 -24.29
C ALA A 115 13.76 7.65 -23.79
N SER A 116 13.74 8.54 -22.79
CA SER A 116 12.59 9.26 -22.22
C SER A 116 11.66 8.50 -21.27
N LYS A 117 12.23 8.06 -20.15
CA LYS A 117 11.53 7.39 -19.05
C LYS A 117 10.73 8.38 -18.19
N LYS A 118 9.53 8.02 -17.75
CA LYS A 118 8.86 8.68 -16.61
C LYS A 118 9.76 8.60 -15.37
N MET A 119 9.64 9.61 -14.51
CA MET A 119 10.46 9.73 -13.30
C MET A 119 10.34 8.50 -12.37
N SER A 120 9.12 8.00 -12.16
CA SER A 120 8.85 6.80 -11.35
C SER A 120 9.61 5.56 -11.83
N TYR A 121 9.67 5.33 -13.15
CA TYR A 121 10.44 4.23 -13.74
C TYR A 121 11.96 4.41 -13.59
N SER A 122 12.47 5.64 -13.73
CA SER A 122 13.88 5.89 -13.43
C SER A 122 14.22 5.67 -11.95
N ASN A 123 13.28 5.99 -11.05
CA ASN A 123 13.40 5.78 -9.62
C ASN A 123 13.40 4.28 -9.27
N SER A 124 12.58 3.45 -9.92
CA SER A 124 12.61 1.99 -9.73
C SER A 124 13.95 1.38 -10.13
N ILE A 125 14.50 1.79 -11.28
CA ILE A 125 15.84 1.33 -11.75
C ILE A 125 16.93 1.76 -10.77
N THR A 126 16.88 3.03 -10.33
CA THR A 126 17.84 3.56 -9.36
C THR A 126 17.80 2.77 -8.05
N PHE A 127 16.61 2.42 -7.58
CA PHE A 127 16.46 1.66 -6.35
C PHE A 127 17.02 0.24 -6.49
N GLU A 128 16.67 -0.44 -7.57
CA GLU A 128 17.19 -1.78 -7.90
C GLU A 128 18.71 -1.81 -7.96
N ASN A 129 19.34 -0.89 -8.69
CA ASN A 129 20.80 -0.81 -8.79
C ASN A 129 21.47 -0.63 -7.42
N LYS A 130 20.86 0.15 -6.52
CA LYS A 130 21.38 0.35 -5.16
C LYS A 130 21.25 -0.90 -4.29
N LEU A 131 20.20 -1.69 -4.47
CA LEU A 131 20.06 -2.97 -3.77
C LEU A 131 21.18 -3.93 -4.19
N GLU A 132 21.48 -3.98 -5.50
CA GLU A 132 22.58 -4.79 -6.04
C GLU A 132 23.95 -4.33 -5.55
N GLU A 133 24.21 -3.02 -5.59
CA GLU A 133 25.47 -2.41 -5.10
C GLU A 133 25.73 -2.77 -3.63
N LEU A 134 24.68 -2.75 -2.80
CA LEU A 134 24.76 -3.02 -1.37
C LEU A 134 24.61 -4.51 -1.01
N GLY A 135 24.35 -5.38 -1.98
CA GLY A 135 24.11 -6.81 -1.75
C GLY A 135 22.86 -7.10 -0.91
N ILE A 136 21.86 -6.20 -0.92
CA ILE A 136 20.61 -6.37 -0.17
C ILE A 136 19.67 -7.26 -0.98
N ALA A 137 19.16 -8.32 -0.34
CA ALA A 137 18.37 -9.35 -1.03
C ALA A 137 16.99 -8.82 -1.48
N ASN A 138 16.81 -8.73 -2.80
CA ASN A 138 15.54 -8.60 -3.51
C ASN A 138 15.55 -9.61 -4.67
N THR A 139 15.22 -10.87 -4.39
CA THR A 139 15.53 -11.99 -5.30
C THR A 139 14.30 -12.69 -5.87
N GLU A 140 13.13 -12.43 -5.30
CA GLU A 140 11.90 -13.16 -5.58
C GLU A 140 10.82 -12.18 -6.03
N ILE A 141 10.09 -12.53 -7.09
CA ILE A 141 8.88 -11.82 -7.45
C ILE A 141 7.81 -12.07 -6.37
N VAL A 142 7.09 -11.02 -5.96
CA VAL A 142 6.05 -11.08 -4.94
C VAL A 142 4.70 -11.02 -5.61
N TYR A 143 3.90 -12.07 -5.49
CA TYR A 143 2.57 -12.14 -6.07
C TYR A 143 1.71 -13.15 -5.33
N PHE A 144 0.40 -13.06 -5.56
CA PHE A 144 -0.55 -14.03 -5.08
C PHE A 144 -0.32 -15.40 -5.74
N ASN A 145 0.19 -16.35 -4.96
CA ASN A 145 0.25 -17.76 -5.31
C ASN A 145 -0.34 -18.59 -4.18
N LYS A 146 -1.48 -19.24 -4.42
CA LYS A 146 -2.19 -20.05 -3.42
C LYS A 146 -1.31 -21.11 -2.73
N SER A 147 -0.24 -21.56 -3.39
CA SER A 147 0.65 -22.60 -2.86
C SER A 147 1.73 -22.08 -1.90
N TYR A 148 2.12 -20.80 -2.00
CA TYR A 148 3.27 -20.25 -1.26
C TYR A 148 3.12 -18.77 -0.87
N ASN A 149 1.91 -18.22 -0.83
CA ASN A 149 1.68 -16.80 -0.52
C ASN A 149 1.85 -16.44 0.96
N LYS A 150 2.03 -17.43 1.85
CA LYS A 150 2.22 -17.24 3.30
C LYS A 150 3.69 -17.35 3.67
N ILE A 151 4.25 -16.26 4.20
CA ILE A 151 5.65 -16.17 4.57
C ILE A 151 5.76 -15.82 6.05
N ASN A 152 6.56 -16.58 6.79
CA ASN A 152 6.85 -16.33 8.21
C ASN A 152 8.08 -15.44 8.33
N PHE A 153 7.92 -14.30 9.00
CA PHE A 153 9.03 -13.46 9.45
C PHE A 153 9.01 -13.42 10.96
N GLU A 154 9.88 -14.21 11.59
CA GLU A 154 10.12 -14.16 13.04
C GLU A 154 8.82 -14.26 13.88
N GLY A 155 7.85 -15.06 13.42
CA GLY A 155 6.56 -15.28 14.08
C GLY A 155 5.38 -14.53 13.45
N ALA A 156 5.61 -13.44 12.72
CA ALA A 156 4.55 -12.76 11.96
C ALA A 156 4.32 -13.48 10.62
N MET A 157 3.06 -13.76 10.31
CA MET A 157 2.67 -14.34 9.02
C MET A 157 2.21 -13.26 8.06
N ILE A 158 2.83 -13.22 6.89
CA ILE A 158 2.43 -12.32 5.79
C ILE A 158 1.79 -13.16 4.69
N THR A 159 0.53 -12.89 4.36
CA THR A 159 -0.18 -13.49 3.24
C THR A 159 -0.34 -12.48 2.12
N VAL A 160 0.34 -12.66 0.99
CA VAL A 160 0.19 -11.80 -0.19
C VAL A 160 -1.20 -12.01 -0.81
N LEU A 161 -1.88 -10.92 -1.16
CA LEU A 161 -3.20 -10.90 -1.84
C LEU A 161 -3.11 -10.42 -3.29
N THR A 162 -2.23 -9.44 -3.57
CA THR A 162 -1.96 -8.90 -4.90
C THR A 162 -0.47 -8.59 -5.03
N PRO A 163 0.07 -8.42 -6.26
CA PRO A 163 -0.57 -8.62 -7.55
C PRO A 163 -0.85 -10.11 -7.85
N ASN A 164 -1.73 -10.41 -8.80
CA ASN A 164 -1.81 -11.75 -9.37
C ASN A 164 -0.94 -11.86 -10.65
N ILE A 165 -0.84 -13.05 -11.23
CA ILE A 165 0.01 -13.27 -12.43
C ILE A 165 -0.41 -12.41 -13.63
N VAL A 166 -1.71 -12.15 -13.79
CA VAL A 166 -2.23 -11.32 -14.88
C VAL A 166 -1.84 -9.86 -14.65
N SER A 167 -2.00 -9.36 -13.42
CA SER A 167 -1.56 -8.02 -13.00
C SER A 167 -0.05 -7.83 -13.24
N LEU A 168 0.77 -8.86 -12.99
CA LEU A 168 2.21 -8.83 -13.30
C LEU A 168 2.52 -8.79 -14.80
N GLN A 169 1.77 -9.51 -15.63
CA GLN A 169 1.91 -9.44 -17.09
C GLN A 169 1.54 -8.04 -17.61
N THR A 170 0.47 -7.43 -17.07
CA THR A 170 0.09 -6.05 -17.38
C THR A 170 1.18 -5.06 -16.97
N LEU A 171 1.81 -5.26 -15.80
CA LEU A 171 2.96 -4.47 -15.35
C LEU A 171 4.14 -4.58 -16.32
N ASN A 172 4.45 -5.78 -16.82
CA ASN A 172 5.53 -5.98 -17.78
C ASN A 172 5.31 -5.18 -19.07
N ILE A 173 4.09 -5.28 -19.64
CA ILE A 173 3.70 -4.49 -20.82
C ILE A 173 3.77 -2.98 -20.53
N ALA A 174 3.42 -2.56 -19.32
CA ALA A 174 3.51 -1.16 -18.93
C ALA A 174 4.95 -0.68 -18.81
N PHE A 175 5.87 -1.47 -18.28
CA PHE A 175 7.30 -1.16 -18.28
C PHE A 175 7.84 -1.01 -19.71
N GLU A 176 7.44 -1.89 -20.64
CA GLU A 176 7.78 -1.78 -22.05
C GLU A 176 7.23 -0.49 -22.68
N LYS A 177 5.96 -0.16 -22.39
CA LYS A 177 5.33 1.07 -22.90
C LYS A 177 5.94 2.34 -22.31
N GLU A 178 6.25 2.39 -21.02
CA GLU A 178 6.89 3.54 -20.38
C GLU A 178 8.33 3.76 -20.85
N ALA A 179 9.01 2.70 -21.31
CA ALA A 179 10.26 2.86 -22.03
C ALA A 179 10.08 3.54 -23.40
N SER A 180 8.84 3.64 -23.91
CA SER A 180 8.55 4.03 -25.30
C SER A 180 7.81 5.38 -25.50
N LEU A 181 7.20 6.02 -24.49
CA LEU A 181 6.31 7.19 -24.70
C LEU A 181 6.31 8.30 -23.62
N LYS A 182 6.01 9.55 -24.08
CA LYS A 182 5.86 10.80 -23.31
C LYS A 182 4.39 11.10 -22.97
N THR A 183 4.14 11.63 -21.77
CA THR A 183 2.84 11.80 -21.09
C THR A 183 2.08 13.10 -21.36
N SER A 184 0.75 13.02 -21.22
CA SER A 184 -0.14 14.12 -20.79
C SER A 184 -1.09 13.65 -19.68
N ALA A 185 -1.53 14.58 -18.81
CA ALA A 185 -2.39 14.36 -17.64
C ALA A 185 -3.78 15.00 -17.84
N GLU A 186 -4.80 14.50 -17.12
CA GLU A 186 -6.17 15.05 -17.15
C GLU A 186 -6.81 15.28 -15.76
N LEU A 187 -7.91 16.04 -15.81
CA LEU A 187 -8.54 16.92 -14.80
C LEU A 187 -9.62 16.24 -13.93
N HIS A 188 -10.26 17.04 -13.07
CA HIS A 188 -10.67 16.59 -11.76
C HIS A 188 -12.07 17.04 -11.24
N ASP A 189 -12.65 16.40 -10.20
CA ASP A 189 -14.00 16.69 -9.62
C ASP A 189 -14.04 16.76 -8.07
N PHE A 190 -14.75 17.76 -7.51
CA PHE A 190 -15.14 17.84 -6.09
C PHE A 190 -16.49 18.56 -5.99
N ASN A 191 -17.57 17.84 -5.66
CA ASN A 191 -18.86 18.33 -5.12
C ASN A 191 -19.86 17.14 -5.06
N ILE A 192 -19.82 16.31 -4.00
CA ILE A 192 -20.83 15.25 -3.78
C ILE A 192 -21.23 15.25 -2.29
N GLU A 193 -22.53 15.31 -2.00
CA GLU A 193 -23.10 15.16 -0.66
C GLU A 193 -23.25 13.67 -0.28
N ILE A 194 -23.09 13.30 1.00
CA ILE A 194 -23.16 11.89 1.46
C ILE A 194 -24.46 11.20 1.06
N ASN A 195 -25.59 11.92 1.07
CA ASN A 195 -26.91 11.36 0.76
C ASN A 195 -27.08 11.00 -0.73
N GLU A 196 -26.18 11.46 -1.61
CA GLU A 196 -26.19 11.14 -3.03
C GLU A 196 -25.29 9.93 -3.38
N VAL A 197 -24.57 9.37 -2.40
CA VAL A 197 -23.84 8.11 -2.56
C VAL A 197 -24.84 6.95 -2.52
N ASN A 198 -25.51 6.72 -3.65
CA ASN A 198 -26.40 5.57 -3.80
C ASN A 198 -25.56 4.30 -3.83
N VAL A 199 -25.71 3.46 -2.81
CA VAL A 199 -25.18 2.08 -2.76
C VAL A 199 -25.63 1.24 -3.96
N VAL A 200 -26.72 1.65 -4.62
CA VAL A 200 -27.26 1.04 -5.84
C VAL A 200 -26.42 1.41 -7.09
N ASP A 201 -25.89 2.63 -7.18
CA ASP A 201 -25.11 3.08 -8.36
C ASP A 201 -23.71 2.45 -8.41
N ASP A 202 -23.14 2.05 -7.26
CA ASP A 202 -21.85 1.34 -7.18
C ASP A 202 -21.90 -0.05 -7.86
N LEU A 203 -23.09 -0.67 -7.93
CA LEU A 203 -23.28 -1.99 -8.55
C LEU A 203 -23.40 -1.95 -10.08
N GLU A 204 -23.78 -0.80 -10.66
CA GLU A 204 -23.99 -0.65 -12.12
C GLU A 204 -23.04 0.36 -12.80
N GLY A 205 -22.29 1.17 -12.05
CA GLY A 205 -21.48 2.28 -12.59
C GLY A 205 -20.07 2.48 -12.00
N PHE A 206 -19.55 1.57 -11.16
CA PHE A 206 -18.20 1.72 -10.60
C PHE A 206 -17.11 1.60 -11.67
N ILE A 207 -16.32 2.66 -11.85
CA ILE A 207 -15.15 2.68 -12.72
C ILE A 207 -13.90 2.43 -11.85
N GLU A 208 -13.35 1.23 -11.99
CA GLU A 208 -12.16 0.79 -11.27
C GLU A 208 -10.89 1.42 -11.87
N ASP A 209 -9.89 1.65 -11.02
CA ASP A 209 -8.56 2.09 -11.44
C ASP A 209 -7.93 1.05 -12.38
N ASP A 210 -7.53 1.48 -13.58
CA ASP A 210 -6.93 0.63 -14.62
C ASP A 210 -5.43 0.89 -14.80
N ALA A 211 -4.82 1.73 -13.95
CA ALA A 211 -3.42 2.08 -14.06
C ALA A 211 -2.52 0.86 -13.75
N PRO A 212 -1.67 0.41 -14.71
CA PRO A 212 -0.90 -0.83 -14.56
C PRO A 212 -0.03 -0.91 -13.30
N PHE A 213 0.56 0.21 -12.87
CA PHE A 213 1.42 0.23 -11.69
C PHE A 213 0.61 0.09 -10.39
N ASN A 214 -0.60 0.65 -10.33
CA ASN A 214 -1.50 0.49 -9.18
C ASN A 214 -2.03 -0.94 -9.10
N ILE A 215 -2.44 -1.51 -10.24
CA ILE A 215 -2.85 -2.93 -10.37
C ILE A 215 -1.74 -3.88 -9.90
N SER A 216 -0.48 -3.48 -10.04
CA SER A 216 0.67 -4.30 -9.64
C SER A 216 1.05 -4.20 -8.15
N SER A 217 0.31 -3.42 -7.36
CA SER A 217 0.60 -3.16 -5.96
C SER A 217 0.63 -4.43 -5.11
N ILE A 218 1.59 -4.51 -4.20
CA ILE A 218 1.65 -5.57 -3.19
C ILE A 218 0.70 -5.25 -2.05
N SER A 219 -0.48 -5.88 -2.04
CA SER A 219 -1.36 -5.94 -0.86
C SER A 219 -1.17 -7.25 -0.10
N CYS A 220 -1.32 -7.19 1.22
CA CYS A 220 -1.13 -8.35 2.07
C CYS A 220 -1.96 -8.30 3.36
N ILE A 221 -2.14 -9.47 3.93
CA ILE A 221 -2.63 -9.68 5.30
C ILE A 221 -1.40 -9.93 6.18
N LEU A 222 -1.30 -9.21 7.29
CA LEU A 222 -0.27 -9.43 8.30
C LEU A 222 -0.92 -9.95 9.59
N GLU A 223 -0.47 -11.10 10.07
CA GLU A 223 -1.01 -11.78 11.25
C GLU A 223 0.08 -11.98 12.32
N TYR A 224 -0.19 -11.60 13.57
CA TYR A 224 0.68 -11.86 14.73
C TYR A 224 -0.15 -11.97 16.01
N ASN A 225 0.03 -13.02 16.82
CA ASN A 225 -0.70 -13.25 18.09
C ASN A 225 -2.23 -13.00 17.99
N GLU A 226 -2.90 -13.69 17.05
CA GLU A 226 -4.36 -13.60 16.78
C GLU A 226 -4.87 -12.25 16.26
N LYS A 227 -3.97 -11.28 16.07
CA LYS A 227 -4.26 -9.97 15.52
C LYS A 227 -3.94 -9.90 14.04
N THR A 228 -4.71 -9.12 13.30
CA THR A 228 -4.64 -9.08 11.84
C THR A 228 -4.76 -7.66 11.29
N ILE A 229 -3.83 -7.30 10.41
CA ILE A 229 -3.86 -6.05 9.64
C ILE A 229 -4.02 -6.39 8.16
N LEU A 230 -4.94 -5.71 7.47
CA LEU A 230 -5.04 -5.72 6.01
C LEU A 230 -4.41 -4.45 5.43
N LEU A 231 -3.41 -4.62 4.57
CA LEU A 231 -2.70 -3.53 3.91
C LEU A 231 -3.02 -3.56 2.41
N LEU A 232 -3.80 -2.59 1.92
CA LEU A 232 -4.31 -2.63 0.54
C LEU A 232 -3.40 -1.95 -0.50
N ALA A 233 -2.36 -1.22 -0.07
CA ALA A 233 -1.50 -0.42 -0.94
C ALA A 233 -2.33 0.47 -1.89
N ASP A 234 -2.09 0.42 -3.20
CA ASP A 234 -2.89 1.10 -4.23
C ASP A 234 -3.67 0.10 -5.10
N SER A 235 -3.90 -1.10 -4.57
CA SER A 235 -4.52 -2.23 -5.28
C SER A 235 -5.98 -1.98 -5.62
N THR A 236 -6.45 -2.63 -6.70
CA THR A 236 -7.83 -2.54 -7.16
C THR A 236 -8.75 -3.48 -6.36
N PRO A 237 -10.03 -3.12 -6.12
CA PRO A 237 -10.93 -3.96 -5.35
C PRO A 237 -11.12 -5.35 -5.96
N LYS A 238 -11.18 -5.49 -7.29
CA LYS A 238 -11.32 -6.77 -7.99
C LYS A 238 -10.19 -7.74 -7.64
N ASP A 239 -8.94 -7.30 -7.73
CA ASP A 239 -7.79 -8.18 -7.47
C ASP A 239 -7.71 -8.57 -6.00
N VAL A 240 -8.02 -7.64 -5.09
CA VAL A 240 -8.08 -7.92 -3.65
C VAL A 240 -9.21 -8.91 -3.33
N ILE A 241 -10.41 -8.73 -3.90
CA ILE A 241 -11.54 -9.66 -3.72
C ILE A 241 -11.17 -11.05 -4.22
N LEU A 242 -10.49 -11.17 -5.37
CA LEU A 242 -10.01 -12.47 -5.88
C LEU A 242 -9.04 -13.13 -4.92
N GLY A 243 -8.09 -12.38 -4.35
CA GLY A 243 -7.18 -12.86 -3.32
C GLY A 243 -7.92 -13.35 -2.07
N ILE A 244 -8.84 -12.56 -1.54
CA ILE A 244 -9.66 -12.88 -0.37
C ILE A 244 -10.51 -14.14 -0.62
N LYS A 245 -11.21 -14.23 -1.76
CA LYS A 245 -12.01 -15.40 -2.16
C LYS A 245 -11.14 -16.65 -2.29
N SER A 246 -9.92 -16.52 -2.83
CA SER A 246 -9.00 -17.64 -3.00
C SER A 246 -8.47 -18.22 -1.69
N LEU A 247 -8.50 -17.43 -0.61
CA LEU A 247 -8.22 -17.86 0.77
C LEU A 247 -9.42 -18.53 1.46
N GLY A 248 -10.59 -18.57 0.82
CA GLY A 248 -11.80 -19.21 1.35
C GLY A 248 -12.77 -18.27 2.07
N TYR A 249 -12.55 -16.95 2.00
CA TYR A 249 -13.48 -15.96 2.52
C TYR A 249 -14.56 -15.62 1.49
N SER A 250 -15.70 -15.14 1.97
CA SER A 250 -16.85 -14.75 1.16
C SER A 250 -17.62 -13.63 1.86
N ILE A 251 -18.70 -13.14 1.26
CA ILE A 251 -19.59 -12.18 1.92
C ILE A 251 -20.23 -12.77 3.19
N ASP A 252 -20.58 -14.06 3.17
CA ASP A 252 -21.17 -14.77 4.32
C ASP A 252 -20.12 -15.19 5.37
N ASN A 253 -18.85 -15.24 4.99
CA ASN A 253 -17.71 -15.50 5.86
C ASN A 253 -16.60 -14.47 5.58
N PRO A 254 -16.78 -13.21 5.99
CA PRO A 254 -15.86 -12.13 5.65
C PRO A 254 -14.52 -12.29 6.38
N LEU A 255 -13.46 -11.80 5.75
CA LEU A 255 -12.14 -11.69 6.37
C LEU A 255 -12.23 -10.70 7.55
N LYS A 256 -12.04 -11.20 8.77
CA LYS A 256 -12.03 -10.37 9.99
C LYS A 256 -10.62 -9.83 10.22
N VAL A 257 -10.49 -8.52 10.39
CA VAL A 257 -9.22 -7.86 10.68
C VAL A 257 -9.41 -6.76 11.72
N ASP A 258 -8.34 -6.44 12.45
CA ASP A 258 -8.34 -5.36 13.46
C ASP A 258 -8.16 -3.99 12.80
N PHE A 259 -7.35 -3.91 11.74
CA PHE A 259 -7.07 -2.69 10.99
C PHE A 259 -7.08 -2.93 9.48
N VAL A 260 -7.56 -1.94 8.72
CA VAL A 260 -7.40 -1.85 7.28
C VAL A 260 -6.67 -0.55 6.93
N LYS A 261 -5.50 -0.62 6.28
CA LYS A 261 -4.99 0.54 5.53
C LYS A 261 -5.67 0.56 4.17
N ILE A 262 -6.44 1.62 3.92
CA ILE A 262 -7.28 1.73 2.72
C ILE A 262 -6.45 1.81 1.43
N SER A 263 -7.06 1.44 0.31
CA SER A 263 -6.36 1.50 -0.97
C SER A 263 -6.17 2.94 -1.47
N HIS A 264 -5.02 3.22 -2.07
CA HIS A 264 -4.75 4.39 -2.90
C HIS A 264 -5.17 5.71 -2.26
N HIS A 265 -4.75 5.89 -1.00
CA HIS A 265 -4.98 7.10 -0.19
C HIS A 265 -6.46 7.45 0.03
N GLY A 266 -7.37 6.55 -0.34
CA GLY A 266 -8.80 6.78 -0.35
C GLY A 266 -9.37 7.36 -1.63
N SER A 267 -8.74 7.09 -2.77
CA SER A 267 -9.33 7.28 -4.09
C SER A 267 -10.68 6.56 -4.21
N LYS A 268 -11.66 7.19 -4.87
CA LYS A 268 -12.99 6.61 -5.11
C LYS A 268 -12.97 5.35 -5.98
N ALA A 269 -11.94 5.16 -6.80
CA ALA A 269 -11.84 4.07 -7.78
C ALA A 269 -11.21 2.79 -7.23
N ASN A 270 -10.77 2.78 -5.97
CA ASN A 270 -9.98 1.67 -5.40
C ASN A 270 -10.68 0.98 -4.20
N THR A 271 -11.91 1.34 -3.88
CA THR A 271 -12.72 0.67 -2.84
C THR A 271 -14.20 0.75 -3.19
N ASN A 272 -14.83 -0.42 -3.34
CA ASN A 272 -16.25 -0.57 -3.64
C ASN A 272 -16.99 -1.35 -2.53
N ILE A 273 -18.31 -1.37 -2.60
CA ILE A 273 -19.16 -2.04 -1.59
C ILE A 273 -18.93 -3.56 -1.58
N GLU A 274 -18.62 -4.20 -2.73
CA GLU A 274 -18.32 -5.64 -2.75
C GLU A 274 -17.07 -5.96 -1.92
N LEU A 275 -15.98 -5.20 -2.08
CA LEU A 275 -14.76 -5.38 -1.31
C LEU A 275 -15.05 -5.22 0.18
N LEU A 276 -15.78 -4.17 0.55
CA LEU A 276 -16.15 -3.91 1.93
C LEU A 276 -17.01 -5.05 2.51
N LYS A 277 -17.90 -5.66 1.74
CA LYS A 277 -18.67 -6.83 2.20
C LYS A 277 -17.84 -8.10 2.40
N HIS A 278 -16.66 -8.20 1.79
CA HIS A 278 -15.73 -9.32 2.01
C HIS A 278 -14.83 -9.12 3.24
N ILE A 279 -14.89 -7.94 3.88
CA ILE A 279 -14.05 -7.57 5.02
C ILE A 279 -14.95 -7.20 6.20
N LYS A 280 -14.56 -7.62 7.40
CA LYS A 280 -15.16 -7.15 8.65
C LYS A 280 -14.09 -6.43 9.47
N CYS A 281 -14.21 -5.11 9.58
CA CYS A 281 -13.28 -4.26 10.31
C CYS A 281 -13.98 -3.00 10.79
N SER A 282 -13.57 -2.48 11.95
CA SER A 282 -14.02 -1.18 12.47
C SER A 282 -12.98 -0.06 12.31
N LYS A 283 -11.69 -0.37 12.17
CA LYS A 283 -10.62 0.66 12.12
C LYS A 283 -9.98 0.77 10.74
N TYR A 284 -10.05 1.95 10.15
CA TYR A 284 -9.52 2.23 8.81
C TYR A 284 -8.47 3.32 8.89
N ILE A 285 -7.28 3.08 8.36
CA ILE A 285 -6.17 4.04 8.32
C ILE A 285 -6.16 4.75 6.96
N ILE A 286 -6.17 6.08 7.00
CA ILE A 286 -6.11 7.00 5.87
C ILE A 286 -4.73 7.67 5.88
N SER A 287 -3.94 7.45 4.82
CA SER A 287 -2.62 8.08 4.65
C SER A 287 -2.64 9.15 3.57
N THR A 288 -3.08 10.37 3.90
CA THR A 288 -2.99 11.50 2.97
C THR A 288 -3.31 12.83 3.66
N ASN A 289 -2.68 13.90 3.19
CA ASN A 289 -2.95 15.28 3.61
C ASN A 289 -4.00 15.99 2.73
N GLY A 290 -4.66 15.29 1.81
CA GLY A 290 -5.68 15.86 0.92
C GLY A 290 -5.14 16.71 -0.23
N SER A 291 -3.82 16.86 -0.37
CA SER A 291 -3.23 17.81 -1.35
C SER A 291 -3.20 17.29 -2.80
N LYS A 292 -3.22 15.97 -3.01
CA LYS A 292 -3.35 15.35 -4.35
C LYS A 292 -4.83 15.15 -4.63
N ARG A 293 -5.31 15.65 -5.77
CA ARG A 293 -6.74 15.80 -5.98
C ARG A 293 -7.46 14.45 -5.99
N GLY A 294 -8.60 14.38 -5.31
CA GLY A 294 -9.51 13.23 -5.29
C GLY A 294 -9.33 12.27 -4.12
N ALA A 295 -8.31 12.44 -3.26
CA ALA A 295 -8.06 11.57 -2.12
C ALA A 295 -7.72 12.36 -0.84
N PRO A 296 -8.34 12.06 0.32
CA PRO A 296 -9.30 10.98 0.50
C PRO A 296 -10.69 11.43 0.01
N SER A 297 -11.38 10.56 -0.74
CA SER A 297 -12.71 10.86 -1.25
C SER A 297 -13.75 10.66 -0.16
N LYS A 298 -14.57 11.70 0.10
CA LYS A 298 -15.73 11.59 0.99
C LYS A 298 -16.70 10.50 0.54
N GLU A 299 -16.85 10.29 -0.77
CA GLU A 299 -17.67 9.20 -1.34
C GLU A 299 -17.14 7.83 -0.89
N MET A 300 -15.83 7.60 -1.03
CA MET A 300 -15.20 6.33 -0.64
C MET A 300 -15.33 6.11 0.87
N LEU A 301 -15.00 7.12 1.68
CA LEU A 301 -15.13 7.03 3.14
C LEU A 301 -16.58 6.78 3.57
N SER A 302 -17.55 7.36 2.87
CA SER A 302 -18.98 7.10 3.11
C SER A 302 -19.35 5.65 2.80
N LYS A 303 -18.78 5.01 1.76
CA LYS A 303 -18.98 3.57 1.49
C LYS A 303 -18.54 2.72 2.68
N ILE A 304 -17.42 3.06 3.33
CA ILE A 304 -16.95 2.39 4.55
C ILE A 304 -17.98 2.57 5.68
N ILE A 305 -18.34 3.82 5.98
CA ILE A 305 -19.26 4.19 7.06
C ILE A 305 -20.63 3.50 6.91
N LEU A 306 -21.13 3.39 5.67
CA LEU A 306 -22.44 2.80 5.37
C LEU A 306 -22.43 1.27 5.31
N THR A 307 -21.26 0.63 5.15
CA THR A 307 -21.14 -0.83 5.01
C THR A 307 -20.70 -1.51 6.30
N GLN A 308 -19.94 -0.81 7.16
CA GLN A 308 -19.28 -1.36 8.34
C GLN A 308 -19.92 -0.83 9.62
N GLU A 309 -19.74 -1.53 10.73
CA GLU A 309 -20.29 -1.16 12.03
C GLU A 309 -19.22 -0.53 12.93
N ASN A 310 -19.59 0.49 13.71
CA ASN A 310 -18.73 1.17 14.69
C ASN A 310 -17.41 1.67 14.08
N VAL A 311 -17.49 2.33 12.93
CA VAL A 311 -16.33 2.76 12.15
C VAL A 311 -15.53 3.83 12.89
N GLU A 312 -14.22 3.65 12.94
CA GLU A 312 -13.21 4.62 13.33
C GLU A 312 -12.28 4.88 12.14
N LEU A 313 -12.34 6.10 11.59
CA LEU A 313 -11.46 6.57 10.53
C LEU A 313 -10.24 7.27 11.13
N ILE A 314 -9.06 6.71 10.90
CA ILE A 314 -7.80 7.12 11.52
C ILE A 314 -6.93 7.81 10.47
N PHE A 315 -6.72 9.11 10.62
CA PHE A 315 -5.95 9.92 9.70
C PHE A 315 -4.55 10.21 10.25
N ASN A 316 -3.54 10.16 9.39
CA ASN A 316 -2.19 10.65 9.69
C ASN A 316 -2.00 12.16 9.41
N TYR A 317 -3.10 12.86 9.09
CA TYR A 317 -3.21 14.31 8.99
C TYR A 317 -4.52 14.80 9.59
N ASP A 318 -4.50 15.96 10.24
CA ASP A 318 -5.69 16.57 10.83
C ASP A 318 -6.54 17.28 9.76
N ILE A 319 -7.19 16.49 8.89
CA ILE A 319 -8.02 16.97 7.77
C ILE A 319 -9.47 16.52 7.86
N TYR A 320 -9.81 15.63 8.82
CA TYR A 320 -11.14 15.01 8.85
C TYR A 320 -12.26 16.01 9.16
N ASN A 321 -11.96 17.10 9.89
CA ASN A 321 -12.93 18.18 10.15
C ASN A 321 -13.25 19.01 8.90
N GLU A 322 -12.42 18.93 7.85
CA GLU A 322 -12.70 19.53 6.53
C GLU A 322 -13.59 18.61 5.68
N ILE A 323 -13.63 17.32 6.01
CA ILE A 323 -14.36 16.28 5.25
C ILE A 323 -15.75 16.06 5.85
N PHE A 324 -15.83 15.93 7.19
CA PHE A 324 -17.05 15.56 7.90
C PHE A 324 -17.44 16.61 8.95
N THR A 325 -18.74 16.85 9.05
CA THR A 325 -19.29 17.65 10.15
C THR A 325 -19.51 16.78 11.39
N GLN A 326 -19.58 17.42 12.56
CA GLN A 326 -19.95 16.73 13.82
C GLN A 326 -21.36 16.13 13.76
N GLU A 327 -22.28 16.77 13.04
CA GLU A 327 -23.62 16.24 12.81
C GLU A 327 -23.60 14.96 11.98
N GLU A 328 -22.75 14.89 10.94
CA GLU A 328 -22.57 13.67 10.14
C GLU A 328 -22.00 12.53 10.99
N MET A 329 -20.96 12.80 11.79
CA MET A 329 -20.35 11.81 12.69
C MET A 329 -21.36 11.24 13.70
N GLN A 330 -22.20 12.10 14.28
CA GLN A 330 -23.27 11.67 15.20
C GLN A 330 -24.39 10.90 14.49
N LYS A 331 -24.85 11.41 13.34
CA LYS A 331 -25.96 10.82 12.58
C LYS A 331 -25.63 9.42 12.09
N TYR A 332 -24.40 9.20 11.60
CA TYR A 332 -23.96 7.93 11.04
C TYR A 332 -23.15 7.07 12.02
N ASN A 333 -23.03 7.50 13.29
CA ASN A 333 -22.38 6.75 14.38
C ASN A 333 -20.98 6.22 14.03
N PHE A 334 -20.09 7.12 13.60
CA PHE A 334 -18.68 6.83 13.36
C PHE A 334 -17.78 7.88 14.03
N THR A 335 -16.52 7.52 14.27
CA THR A 335 -15.51 8.43 14.84
C THR A 335 -14.39 8.71 13.85
N CYS A 336 -13.78 9.88 13.98
CA CYS A 336 -12.54 10.23 13.30
C CYS A 336 -11.47 10.49 14.35
N LEU A 337 -10.26 9.99 14.11
CA LEU A 337 -9.10 10.20 14.94
C LEU A 337 -7.95 10.71 14.07
N TYR A 338 -7.26 11.76 14.52
CA TYR A 338 -5.94 12.10 13.99
C TYR A 338 -4.87 11.58 14.94
N THR A 339 -3.94 10.78 14.41
CA THR A 339 -2.76 10.35 15.16
C THR A 339 -1.60 10.07 14.24
N ILE A 340 -0.40 10.38 14.72
CA ILE A 340 0.88 10.02 14.11
C ILE A 340 1.69 9.10 15.03
N ASP A 341 1.08 8.67 16.13
CA ASP A 341 1.68 7.80 17.13
C ASP A 341 1.51 6.33 16.75
N GLU A 342 2.28 5.49 17.43
CA GLU A 342 2.17 4.04 17.29
C GLU A 342 0.85 3.55 17.90
N MET A 343 0.09 2.75 17.14
CA MET A 343 -1.19 2.18 17.56
C MET A 343 -1.05 0.68 17.76
N GLU A 344 -1.47 0.18 18.92
CA GLU A 344 -1.54 -1.26 19.18
C GLU A 344 -2.72 -1.90 18.44
N VAL A 345 -2.47 -3.08 17.87
CA VAL A 345 -3.41 -3.82 17.00
C VAL A 345 -4.39 -4.64 17.83
#